data_AF-A0A8V8TQ51-F1
#
_entry.id   AF-A0A8V8TQ51-F1
#
_cell.length_a   1.000
_cell.length_b   1.000
_cell.length_c   1.000
_cell.angle_alpha   90.00
_cell.angle_beta   90.00
_cell.angle_gamma   90.00
#
_symmetry.space_group_name_H-M   'P 1'
#
loop_
_entity.id
_entity.type
_entity.pdbx_description
1 polymer ?
#
loop_
_entity_poly.entity_id
_entity_poly.type
_entity_poly.pdbx_seq_one_letter_code
_entity_poly.pdbx_strand_id
1 'polypeptide(L)'
;MATAGGGSGADPGSRGLLRLLSFCVLLAGLCRGNSVERKIYIPLNKTAPCVRLLNATHQIGCQSSISGDTGVIHVVEKEEDLQWVLTDGPNPPYMVLLESKHFTRDLMEKLKGRTSRIAGLAVSLTKPSPASGFSPSVQCPNDGFGVYSNSYGPEFAHCREIQWNSLGNGLAYEDFSFPIFLLEDENETKVIKQWGPSPLSVLSRSQPESEWLSTNLPTMCHAALFTHACCHQHCHLHAAQLHPKHLQHQPRNRL
;
A
#
# COMPACT_ATOMS: atom_id res chain seq x y z
N MET A 1 66.99 -59.48 -1.29
CA MET A 1 66.22 -58.46 -2.03
C MET A 1 64.76 -58.65 -1.65
N ALA A 2 64.26 -57.85 -0.70
CA ALA A 2 62.90 -57.98 -0.17
C ALA A 2 62.13 -56.71 -0.56
N THR A 3 61.01 -56.90 -1.26
CA THR A 3 59.97 -55.88 -1.44
C THR A 3 58.64 -56.55 -1.15
N ALA A 4 58.07 -56.26 0.03
CA ALA A 4 56.71 -56.62 0.39
C ALA A 4 55.83 -55.35 0.30
N GLY A 5 54.80 -55.42 -0.53
CA GLY A 5 53.81 -54.35 -0.70
C GLY A 5 52.86 -54.26 0.50
N GLY A 6 52.72 -53.06 1.05
CA GLY A 6 51.73 -52.73 2.08
C GLY A 6 50.40 -52.33 1.45
N GLY A 7 49.35 -53.10 1.72
CA GLY A 7 47.97 -52.77 1.40
C GLY A 7 47.42 -51.70 2.35
N SER A 8 46.83 -50.65 1.78
CA SER A 8 46.13 -49.60 2.52
C SER A 8 44.68 -50.01 2.74
N GLY A 9 44.33 -50.41 3.96
CA GLY A 9 42.94 -50.66 4.37
C GLY A 9 42.19 -49.35 4.55
N ALA A 10 41.11 -49.16 3.79
CA ALA A 10 40.23 -48.00 3.95
C ALA A 10 39.32 -48.20 5.18
N ASP A 11 39.41 -47.27 6.13
CA ASP A 11 38.66 -47.29 7.38
C ASP A 11 37.14 -47.10 7.13
N PRO A 12 36.27 -48.06 7.52
CA PRO A 12 34.82 -48.01 7.24
C PRO A 12 34.09 -46.84 7.94
N GLY A 13 34.65 -46.31 9.04
CA GLY A 13 34.03 -45.25 9.84
C GLY A 13 34.02 -43.87 9.18
N SER A 14 35.00 -43.57 8.31
CA SER A 14 35.18 -42.24 7.70
C SER A 14 34.08 -41.90 6.68
N ARG A 15 33.64 -42.89 5.89
CA ARG A 15 32.56 -42.73 4.90
C ARG A 15 31.18 -42.56 5.54
N GLY A 16 30.92 -43.22 6.67
CA GLY A 16 29.69 -43.06 7.43
C GLY A 16 29.58 -41.66 8.05
N LEU A 17 30.67 -41.16 8.60
CA LEU A 17 30.75 -39.83 9.21
C LEU A 17 30.54 -38.70 8.18
N LEU A 18 31.15 -38.81 6.99
CA LEU A 18 30.95 -37.84 5.91
C LEU A 18 29.50 -37.81 5.39
N ARG A 19 28.84 -38.98 5.30
CA ARG A 19 27.43 -39.05 4.90
C ARG A 19 26.50 -38.45 5.95
N LEU A 20 26.78 -38.68 7.24
CA LEU A 20 26.04 -38.06 8.33
C LEU A 20 26.21 -36.54 8.34
N LEU A 21 27.44 -36.03 8.19
CA LEU A 21 27.71 -34.60 8.10
C LEU A 21 27.01 -33.96 6.89
N SER A 22 27.08 -34.60 5.72
CA SER A 22 26.37 -34.13 4.52
C SER A 22 24.85 -34.10 4.72
N PHE A 23 24.29 -35.09 5.43
CA PHE A 23 22.86 -35.15 5.74
C PHE A 23 22.45 -34.08 6.77
N CYS A 24 23.29 -33.81 7.77
CA CYS A 24 23.09 -32.73 8.74
C CYS A 24 23.17 -31.33 8.09
N VAL A 25 24.08 -31.11 7.14
CA VAL A 25 24.17 -29.85 6.39
C VAL A 25 22.94 -29.65 5.49
N LEU A 26 22.45 -30.72 4.85
CA LEU A 26 21.20 -30.69 4.08
C LEU A 26 19.97 -30.38 4.96
N LEU A 27 19.92 -30.94 6.18
CA LEU A 27 18.87 -30.65 7.16
C LEU A 27 18.96 -29.21 7.72
N ALA A 28 20.16 -28.69 7.96
CA ALA A 28 20.35 -27.31 8.41
C ALA A 28 19.88 -26.29 7.35
N GLY A 29 20.01 -26.61 6.07
CA GLY A 29 19.46 -25.80 4.97
C GLY A 29 17.93 -25.73 4.91
N LEU A 30 17.23 -26.67 5.57
CA LEU A 30 15.76 -26.71 5.64
C LEU A 30 15.20 -25.88 6.80
N CYS A 31 16.03 -25.50 7.79
CA CYS A 31 15.63 -24.67 8.92
C CYS A 31 15.75 -23.17 8.57
N ARG A 32 14.84 -22.67 7.73
CA ARG A 32 14.62 -21.22 7.59
C ARG A 32 13.49 -20.81 8.55
N GLY A 33 13.85 -20.08 9.60
CA GLY A 33 12.90 -19.51 10.54
C GLY A 33 13.31 -18.08 10.86
N ASN A 34 12.76 -17.10 10.15
CA ASN A 34 12.98 -15.68 10.46
C ASN A 34 12.13 -15.25 11.67
N SER A 35 12.52 -15.69 12.87
CA SER A 35 11.87 -15.31 14.13
C SER A 35 11.96 -13.80 14.42
N VAL A 36 13.01 -13.15 13.90
CA VAL A 36 13.25 -11.72 14.07
C VAL A 36 12.16 -10.87 13.40
N GLU A 37 11.65 -11.29 12.23
CA GLU A 37 10.59 -10.56 11.53
C GLU A 37 9.32 -10.44 12.39
N ARG A 38 8.96 -11.52 13.08
CA ARG A 38 7.77 -11.56 13.97
C ARG A 38 7.93 -10.75 15.25
N LYS A 39 9.16 -10.35 15.59
CA LYS A 39 9.44 -9.45 16.72
C LYS A 39 9.37 -7.98 16.33
N ILE A 40 9.50 -7.67 15.03
CA ILE A 40 9.59 -6.30 14.52
C ILE A 40 8.30 -5.87 13.82
N TYR A 41 7.69 -6.76 13.04
CA TYR A 41 6.57 -6.42 12.17
C TYR A 41 5.27 -7.10 12.59
N ILE A 42 4.20 -6.30 12.62
CA ILE A 42 2.83 -6.77 12.79
C ILE A 42 2.13 -6.65 11.43
N PRO A 43 1.80 -7.76 10.75
CA PRO A 43 1.09 -7.70 9.48
C PRO A 43 -0.39 -7.33 9.70
N LEU A 44 -0.90 -6.43 8.88
CA LEU A 44 -2.34 -6.12 8.78
C LEU A 44 -2.97 -7.05 7.74
N ASN A 45 -3.97 -7.83 8.15
CA ASN A 45 -4.53 -8.88 7.30
C ASN A 45 -5.85 -8.46 6.64
N LYS A 46 -6.58 -7.52 7.24
CA LYS A 46 -7.93 -7.10 6.79
C LYS A 46 -7.88 -5.69 6.23
N THR A 47 -7.26 -5.59 5.06
CA THR A 47 -7.06 -4.32 4.38
C THR A 47 -7.50 -4.37 2.92
N ALA A 48 -8.05 -3.25 2.42
CA ALA A 48 -8.39 -3.07 1.02
C ALA A 48 -7.59 -1.88 0.44
N PRO A 49 -6.69 -2.10 -0.54
CA PRO A 49 -5.89 -1.04 -1.12
C PRO A 49 -6.68 -0.21 -2.14
N CYS A 50 -6.40 1.08 -2.19
CA CYS A 50 -6.70 1.92 -3.34
C CYS A 50 -5.77 1.53 -4.49
N VAL A 51 -6.34 1.28 -5.67
CA VAL A 51 -5.64 0.79 -6.85
C VAL A 51 -5.62 1.83 -7.95
N ARG A 52 -4.58 1.83 -8.78
CA ARG A 52 -4.55 2.67 -9.98
C ARG A 52 -5.41 2.08 -11.08
N LEU A 53 -6.23 2.93 -11.68
CA LEU A 53 -6.95 2.67 -12.92
C LEU A 53 -6.53 3.68 -13.98
N LEU A 54 -6.57 3.27 -15.25
CA LEU A 54 -6.21 4.12 -16.38
C LEU A 54 -7.44 4.42 -17.23
N ASN A 55 -7.56 5.68 -17.63
CA ASN A 55 -8.46 6.13 -18.67
C ASN A 55 -7.65 6.50 -19.93
N ALA A 56 -8.33 6.80 -21.04
CA ALA A 56 -7.70 7.15 -22.32
C ALA A 56 -6.73 8.34 -22.21
N THR A 57 -7.01 9.29 -21.32
CA THR A 57 -6.26 10.55 -21.19
C THR A 57 -5.53 10.72 -19.86
N HIS A 58 -6.01 10.10 -18.79
CA HIS A 58 -5.49 10.30 -17.43
C HIS A 58 -5.45 8.97 -16.67
N GLN A 59 -4.83 9.01 -15.49
CA GLN A 59 -4.86 7.95 -14.50
C GLN A 59 -5.62 8.42 -13.26
N ILE A 60 -6.21 7.47 -12.52
CA ILE A 60 -6.93 7.71 -11.28
C ILE A 60 -6.53 6.67 -10.24
N GLY A 61 -6.81 6.94 -8.96
CA GLY A 61 -6.52 6.04 -7.85
C GLY A 61 -5.15 6.31 -7.22
N CYS A 62 -4.52 5.26 -6.70
CA CYS A 62 -3.35 5.40 -5.83
C CYS A 62 -2.20 4.47 -6.25
N GLN A 63 -0.98 4.83 -5.84
CA GLN A 63 0.21 4.02 -6.01
C GLN A 63 1.18 4.24 -4.84
N SER A 64 1.95 3.20 -4.51
CA SER A 64 3.18 3.35 -3.72
C SER A 64 4.47 3.31 -4.56
N SER A 65 5.59 3.70 -3.94
CA SER A 65 6.92 3.37 -4.42
C SER A 65 7.16 1.86 -4.56
N ILE A 66 8.17 1.46 -5.33
CA ILE A 66 8.47 0.06 -5.66
C ILE A 66 8.70 -0.84 -4.43
N SER A 67 9.32 -0.31 -3.38
CA SER A 67 9.56 -1.00 -2.11
C SER A 67 8.46 -0.82 -1.07
N GLY A 68 7.37 -0.14 -1.43
CA GLY A 68 6.39 0.43 -0.51
C GLY A 68 6.84 1.78 0.05
N ASP A 69 5.87 2.50 0.62
CA ASP A 69 6.11 3.78 1.29
C ASP A 69 5.99 3.60 2.80
N THR A 70 7.03 4.03 3.51
CA THR A 70 7.13 3.95 4.97
C THR A 70 7.06 5.33 5.60
N GLY A 71 6.28 5.47 6.67
CA GLY A 71 6.26 6.69 7.46
C GLY A 71 5.75 6.48 8.88
N VAL A 72 5.96 7.50 9.72
CA VAL A 72 5.56 7.50 11.13
C VAL A 72 4.04 7.65 11.23
N ILE A 73 3.39 6.77 11.98
CA ILE A 73 1.93 6.82 12.13
C ILE A 73 1.52 8.06 12.91
N HIS A 74 0.55 8.80 12.40
CA HIS A 74 -0.11 9.86 13.14
C HIS A 74 -1.63 9.73 13.04
N VAL A 75 -2.29 9.62 14.19
CA VAL A 75 -3.76 9.52 14.26
C VAL A 75 -4.35 10.91 14.21
N VAL A 76 -5.28 11.14 13.28
CA VAL A 76 -5.94 12.43 13.09
C VAL A 76 -7.41 12.29 13.48
N GLU A 77 -7.80 12.97 14.56
CA GLU A 77 -9.17 12.97 15.08
C GLU A 77 -9.86 14.34 14.89
N LYS A 78 -9.07 15.40 14.70
CA LYS A 78 -9.53 16.77 14.51
C LYS A 78 -8.63 17.53 13.52
N GLU A 79 -9.09 18.68 13.05
CA GLU A 79 -8.38 19.48 12.04
C GLU A 79 -7.00 19.96 12.53
N GLU A 80 -6.84 20.18 13.83
CA GLU A 80 -5.56 20.60 14.41
C GLU A 80 -4.48 19.51 14.28
N ASP A 81 -4.88 18.23 14.38
CA ASP A 81 -3.96 17.10 14.20
C ASP A 81 -3.48 17.02 12.75
N LEU A 82 -4.38 17.33 11.80
CA LEU A 82 -4.03 17.43 10.39
C LEU A 82 -3.01 18.55 10.16
N GLN A 83 -3.24 19.75 10.72
CA GLN A 83 -2.29 20.86 10.57
C GLN A 83 -0.91 20.50 11.13
N TRP A 84 -0.85 19.79 12.25
CA TRP A 84 0.41 19.32 12.84
C TRP A 84 1.20 18.44 11.85
N VAL A 85 0.55 17.45 11.23
CA VAL A 85 1.20 16.59 10.23
C VAL A 85 1.69 17.41 9.02
N LEU A 86 0.84 18.31 8.54
CA LEU A 86 1.09 19.11 7.34
C LEU A 86 2.21 20.14 7.53
N THR A 87 2.46 20.63 8.76
CA THR A 87 3.35 21.78 9.00
C THR A 87 4.34 21.56 10.15
N ASP A 88 3.85 21.31 11.36
CA ASP A 88 4.66 21.40 12.60
C ASP A 88 5.47 20.14 12.92
N GLY A 89 5.03 18.98 12.43
CA GLY A 89 5.61 17.69 12.79
C GLY A 89 7.12 17.59 12.47
N PRO A 90 7.97 17.15 13.41
CA PRO A 90 9.42 17.14 13.21
C PRO A 90 9.94 15.98 12.35
N ASN A 91 9.14 14.92 12.16
CA ASN A 91 9.56 13.63 11.61
C ASN A 91 8.79 13.22 10.34
N PRO A 92 8.78 14.03 9.26
CA PRO A 92 8.27 13.56 7.97
C PRO A 92 9.15 12.41 7.42
N PRO A 93 8.58 11.48 6.62
CA PRO A 93 7.20 11.45 6.16
C PRO A 93 6.25 10.71 7.13
N TYR A 94 4.98 11.13 7.13
CA TYR A 94 3.92 10.62 8.00
C TYR A 94 2.97 9.67 7.28
N MET A 95 2.48 8.67 8.01
CA MET A 95 1.36 7.81 7.63
C MET A 95 0.14 8.23 8.43
N VAL A 96 -0.82 8.86 7.76
CA VAL A 96 -1.99 9.41 8.44
C VAL A 96 -2.99 8.28 8.69
N LEU A 97 -3.52 8.17 9.90
CA LEU A 97 -4.66 7.31 10.22
C LEU A 97 -5.91 8.18 10.42
N LEU A 98 -6.87 8.06 9.52
CA LEU A 98 -8.17 8.75 9.59
C LEU A 98 -9.28 7.77 9.94
N GLU A 99 -10.28 8.26 10.66
CA GLU A 99 -11.60 7.61 10.64
C GLU A 99 -12.35 7.99 9.35
N SER A 100 -13.16 7.07 8.82
CA SER A 100 -13.87 7.29 7.56
C SER A 100 -14.81 8.50 7.57
N LYS A 101 -15.29 8.95 8.73
CA LYS A 101 -16.06 10.19 8.88
C LYS A 101 -15.25 11.47 8.54
N HIS A 102 -13.93 11.42 8.66
CA HIS A 102 -13.02 12.52 8.32
C HIS A 102 -12.44 12.40 6.90
N PHE A 103 -12.74 11.31 6.20
CA PHE A 103 -12.30 11.10 4.82
C PHE A 103 -13.15 11.93 3.86
N THR A 104 -12.81 13.22 3.72
CA THR A 104 -13.53 14.20 2.89
C THR A 104 -12.67 14.71 1.74
N ARG A 105 -13.31 15.28 0.70
CA ARG A 105 -12.61 15.85 -0.46
C ARG A 105 -11.61 16.93 -0.05
N ASP A 106 -12.07 17.90 0.74
CA ASP A 106 -11.24 19.04 1.18
C ASP A 106 -9.98 18.59 1.94
N LEU A 107 -10.12 17.58 2.81
CA LEU A 107 -8.99 17.03 3.55
C LEU A 107 -8.00 16.32 2.61
N MET A 108 -8.51 15.53 1.67
CA MET A 108 -7.68 14.82 0.71
C MET A 108 -6.94 15.77 -0.24
N GLU A 109 -7.56 16.88 -0.64
CA GLU A 109 -6.91 17.94 -1.42
C GLU A 109 -5.78 18.62 -0.62
N LYS A 110 -5.98 18.88 0.68
CA LYS A 110 -4.91 19.38 1.56
C LYS A 110 -3.73 18.41 1.65
N LEU A 111 -3.99 17.10 1.81
CA LEU A 111 -2.95 16.06 1.83
C LEU A 111 -2.22 15.98 0.49
N LYS A 112 -2.95 16.03 -0.63
CA LYS A 112 -2.41 16.05 -1.99
C LYS A 112 -1.55 17.30 -2.26
N GLY A 113 -1.83 18.43 -1.59
CA GLY A 113 -1.00 19.63 -1.65
C GLY A 113 0.34 19.54 -0.92
N ARG A 114 0.54 18.52 -0.06
CA ARG A 114 1.72 18.38 0.82
C ARG A 114 2.35 16.98 0.75
N THR A 115 2.40 16.40 -0.45
CA THR A 115 2.87 15.02 -0.69
C THR A 115 4.29 14.72 -0.19
N SER A 116 5.18 15.71 -0.09
CA SER A 116 6.54 15.50 0.44
C SER A 116 6.58 15.15 1.93
N ARG A 117 5.49 15.40 2.67
CA ARG A 117 5.37 15.09 4.09
C ARG A 117 4.52 13.87 4.38
N ILE A 118 3.79 13.36 3.39
CA ILE A 118 2.81 12.28 3.54
C ILE A 118 3.31 11.06 2.74
N ALA A 119 3.62 9.97 3.44
CA ALA A 119 3.98 8.69 2.82
C ALA A 119 2.77 7.83 2.47
N GLY A 120 1.60 8.10 3.06
CA GLY A 120 0.41 7.28 2.85
C GLY A 120 -0.71 7.58 3.83
N LEU A 121 -1.84 6.94 3.58
CA LEU A 121 -3.06 7.10 4.36
C LEU A 121 -3.67 5.72 4.67
N ALA A 122 -4.06 5.52 5.93
CA ALA A 122 -4.92 4.44 6.35
C ALA A 122 -6.26 5.04 6.81
N VAL A 123 -7.37 4.45 6.38
CA VAL A 123 -8.72 4.87 6.74
C VAL A 123 -9.39 3.74 7.50
N SER A 124 -9.80 3.96 8.74
CA SER A 124 -10.59 2.99 9.51
C SER A 124 -12.08 3.25 9.36
N LEU A 125 -12.87 2.19 9.18
CA LEU A 125 -14.32 2.30 9.08
C LEU A 125 -14.96 2.83 10.38
N THR A 126 -15.67 3.95 10.28
CA THR A 126 -16.50 4.48 11.37
C THR A 126 -17.82 3.70 11.45
N LYS A 127 -18.22 3.32 12.67
CA LYS A 127 -19.56 2.83 12.99
C LYS A 127 -20.15 3.75 14.06
N PRO A 128 -21.32 4.38 13.86
CA PRO A 128 -22.20 4.28 12.68
C PRO A 128 -21.65 5.04 11.45
N SER A 129 -22.25 4.78 10.29
CA SER A 129 -21.95 5.49 9.05
C SER A 129 -22.21 7.01 9.17
N PRO A 130 -21.51 7.85 8.39
CA PRO A 130 -21.72 9.30 8.42
C PRO A 130 -23.17 9.69 8.13
N ALA A 131 -23.78 10.51 8.99
CA ALA A 131 -25.18 10.90 8.87
C ALA A 131 -25.49 11.71 7.60
N SER A 132 -24.52 12.47 7.10
CA SER A 132 -24.62 13.24 5.86
C SER A 132 -24.54 12.39 4.58
N GLY A 133 -24.22 11.10 4.71
CA GLY A 133 -23.85 10.25 3.58
C GLY A 133 -22.46 10.55 3.03
N PHE A 134 -21.96 9.65 2.18
CA PHE A 134 -20.68 9.78 1.48
C PHE A 134 -20.78 9.07 0.12
N SER A 135 -20.39 9.75 -0.96
CA SER A 135 -20.34 9.19 -2.31
C SER A 135 -19.03 9.59 -2.99
N PRO A 136 -18.07 8.67 -3.18
CA PRO A 136 -16.78 8.98 -3.78
C PRO A 136 -16.87 9.18 -5.31
N SER A 137 -18.04 8.90 -5.91
CA SER A 137 -18.26 9.03 -7.34
C SER A 137 -18.50 10.48 -7.77
N VAL A 138 -18.41 10.76 -9.06
CA VAL A 138 -18.75 12.06 -9.64
C VAL A 138 -20.26 12.34 -9.57
N GLN A 139 -20.63 13.63 -9.67
CA GLN A 139 -22.03 14.08 -9.57
C GLN A 139 -22.90 13.65 -10.77
N CYS A 140 -22.30 13.60 -11.96
CA CYS A 140 -22.90 13.11 -13.20
C CYS A 140 -22.13 11.88 -13.70
N PRO A 141 -22.50 10.66 -13.27
CA PRO A 141 -21.85 9.43 -13.72
C PRO A 141 -21.99 9.22 -15.23
N ASN A 142 -20.93 8.71 -15.87
CA ASN A 142 -20.88 8.44 -17.32
C ASN A 142 -21.16 9.66 -18.22
N ASP A 143 -20.89 10.87 -17.72
CA ASP A 143 -20.96 12.07 -18.55
C ASP A 143 -20.05 11.96 -19.78
N GLY A 144 -20.56 12.38 -20.94
CA GLY A 144 -19.88 12.26 -22.23
C GLY A 144 -19.95 10.87 -22.91
N PHE A 145 -20.49 9.84 -22.24
CA PHE A 145 -20.70 8.51 -22.82
C PHE A 145 -22.18 8.14 -23.03
N GLY A 146 -23.10 8.99 -22.58
CA GLY A 146 -24.52 8.86 -22.83
C GLY A 146 -24.95 9.37 -24.21
N VAL A 147 -26.26 9.30 -24.49
CA VAL A 147 -26.83 9.82 -25.74
C VAL A 147 -26.87 11.34 -25.79
N TYR A 148 -27.03 11.99 -24.63
CA TYR A 148 -27.14 13.44 -24.54
C TYR A 148 -25.77 14.10 -24.69
N SER A 149 -25.70 15.09 -25.58
CA SER A 149 -24.48 15.78 -25.97
C SER A 149 -24.83 17.21 -26.42
N ASN A 150 -23.81 18.03 -26.65
CA ASN A 150 -24.01 19.38 -27.18
C ASN A 150 -24.70 19.38 -28.57
N SER A 151 -24.63 18.28 -29.31
CA SER A 151 -25.30 18.10 -30.60
C SER A 151 -26.68 17.42 -30.52
N TYR A 152 -26.98 16.69 -29.45
CA TYR A 152 -28.22 15.91 -29.32
C TYR A 152 -28.77 16.03 -27.90
N GLY A 153 -29.93 16.66 -27.73
CA GLY A 153 -30.49 17.00 -26.43
C GLY A 153 -29.57 17.91 -25.59
N PRO A 154 -29.12 19.07 -26.11
CA PRO A 154 -28.19 19.97 -25.42
C PRO A 154 -28.73 20.51 -24.08
N GLU A 155 -30.04 20.51 -23.88
CA GLU A 155 -30.71 20.84 -22.62
C GLU A 155 -30.42 19.81 -21.51
N PHE A 156 -30.19 18.55 -21.88
CA PHE A 156 -29.89 17.45 -20.94
C PHE A 156 -28.39 17.10 -20.89
N ALA A 157 -27.58 17.68 -21.78
CA ALA A 157 -26.14 17.45 -21.82
C ALA A 157 -25.48 17.79 -20.47
N HIS A 158 -24.48 16.98 -20.07
CA HIS A 158 -23.73 17.18 -18.82
C HIS A 158 -24.59 17.23 -17.56
N CYS A 159 -25.71 16.49 -17.54
CA CYS A 159 -26.66 16.47 -16.43
C CYS A 159 -27.13 17.88 -16.01
N ARG A 160 -27.26 18.81 -16.98
CA ARG A 160 -27.56 20.22 -16.69
C ARG A 160 -28.85 20.40 -15.90
N GLU A 161 -29.87 19.59 -16.18
CA GLU A 161 -31.17 19.67 -15.51
C GLU A 161 -31.20 18.94 -14.17
N ILE A 162 -30.67 17.70 -14.12
CA ILE A 162 -30.71 16.83 -12.94
C ILE A 162 -29.33 16.27 -12.67
N GLN A 163 -28.78 16.58 -11.50
CA GLN A 163 -27.59 15.94 -10.96
C GLN A 163 -28.00 14.65 -10.24
N TRP A 164 -27.70 13.50 -10.85
CA TRP A 164 -28.10 12.18 -10.34
C TRP A 164 -27.46 11.82 -8.99
N ASN A 165 -26.24 12.29 -8.74
CA ASN A 165 -25.49 12.02 -7.51
C ASN A 165 -25.10 13.34 -6.84
N SER A 166 -26.05 14.02 -6.21
CA SER A 166 -25.83 15.32 -5.56
C SER A 166 -24.79 15.29 -4.43
N LEU A 167 -24.60 14.13 -3.78
CA LEU A 167 -23.56 13.90 -2.76
C LEU A 167 -22.21 13.45 -3.34
N GLY A 168 -22.11 13.31 -4.66
CA GLY A 168 -20.90 12.89 -5.35
C GLY A 168 -19.78 13.90 -5.17
N ASN A 169 -18.66 13.45 -4.62
CA ASN A 169 -17.49 14.30 -4.43
C ASN A 169 -16.37 14.03 -5.45
N GLY A 170 -16.50 13.01 -6.32
CA GLY A 170 -15.53 12.71 -7.37
C GLY A 170 -14.18 12.16 -6.90
N LEU A 171 -14.00 11.88 -5.60
CA LEU A 171 -12.72 11.47 -5.02
C LEU A 171 -12.16 10.16 -5.60
N ALA A 172 -13.03 9.26 -6.06
CA ALA A 172 -12.62 8.01 -6.72
C ALA A 172 -11.92 8.23 -8.07
N TYR A 173 -12.06 9.42 -8.67
CA TYR A 173 -11.49 9.78 -9.96
C TYR A 173 -10.27 10.69 -9.83
N GLU A 174 -9.78 10.91 -8.61
CA GLU A 174 -8.55 11.65 -8.36
C GLU A 174 -7.33 10.73 -8.42
N ASP A 175 -6.21 11.27 -8.90
CA ASP A 175 -4.89 10.60 -8.84
C ASP A 175 -4.14 11.04 -7.57
N PHE A 176 -3.72 10.05 -6.78
CA PHE A 176 -2.94 10.22 -5.55
C PHE A 176 -1.55 9.60 -5.71
N SER A 177 -0.52 10.37 -5.37
CA SER A 177 0.88 9.93 -5.44
C SER A 177 1.35 9.16 -4.19
N PHE A 178 0.42 8.77 -3.32
CA PHE A 178 0.68 8.02 -2.10
C PHE A 178 -0.39 6.92 -1.94
N PRO A 179 -0.06 5.79 -1.30
CA PRO A 179 -0.99 4.69 -1.07
C PRO A 179 -2.09 5.08 -0.07
N ILE A 180 -3.31 4.60 -0.35
CA ILE A 180 -4.45 4.69 0.56
C ILE A 180 -4.95 3.27 0.84
N PHE A 181 -5.14 2.91 2.10
CA PHE A 181 -5.67 1.61 2.51
C PHE A 181 -6.90 1.79 3.40
N LEU A 182 -7.93 1.00 3.15
CA LEU A 182 -9.03 0.80 4.08
C LEU A 182 -8.65 -0.28 5.09
N LEU A 183 -8.77 0.03 6.38
CA LEU A 183 -8.69 -0.93 7.47
C LEU A 183 -10.11 -1.43 7.79
N GLU A 184 -10.37 -2.70 7.51
CA GLU A 184 -11.70 -3.29 7.65
C GLU A 184 -11.96 -3.80 9.07
N ASP A 185 -10.91 -4.26 9.75
CA ASP A 185 -10.99 -4.76 11.12
C ASP A 185 -10.76 -3.64 12.15
N GLU A 186 -11.75 -3.46 13.02
CA GLU A 186 -11.70 -2.51 14.13
C GLU A 186 -10.62 -2.93 15.15
N ASN A 187 -10.35 -4.22 15.30
CA ASN A 187 -9.31 -4.70 16.22
C ASN A 187 -7.92 -4.31 15.72
N GLU A 188 -7.63 -4.51 14.41
CA GLU A 188 -6.38 -4.05 13.79
C GLU A 188 -6.22 -2.53 13.95
N THR A 189 -7.30 -1.76 13.77
CA THR A 189 -7.30 -0.32 14.00
C THR A 189 -7.00 0.04 15.46
N LYS A 190 -7.60 -0.64 16.44
CA LYS A 190 -7.37 -0.42 17.87
C LYS A 190 -5.92 -0.69 18.25
N VAL A 191 -5.32 -1.74 17.71
CA VAL A 191 -3.89 -2.02 17.89
C VAL A 191 -3.09 -0.83 17.40
N ILE A 192 -3.30 -0.36 16.16
CA ILE A 192 -2.57 0.81 15.62
C ILE A 192 -2.76 2.05 16.51
N LYS A 193 -3.99 2.34 16.96
CA LYS A 193 -4.27 3.49 17.84
C LYS A 193 -3.64 3.36 19.22
N GLN A 194 -3.48 2.15 19.75
CA GLN A 194 -2.83 1.91 21.05
C GLN A 194 -1.34 2.21 21.00
N TRP A 195 -0.69 1.91 19.86
CA TRP A 195 0.76 2.06 19.68
C TRP A 195 1.15 3.36 18.95
N GLY A 196 0.20 4.01 18.27
CA GLY A 196 0.41 5.28 17.58
C GLY A 196 0.44 6.45 18.57
N PRO A 197 1.29 7.47 18.34
CA PRO A 197 1.29 8.68 19.16
C PRO A 197 -0.08 9.36 19.05
N SER A 198 -0.79 9.47 20.18
CA SER A 198 -2.03 10.23 20.27
C SER A 198 -1.73 11.73 20.31
N PRO A 199 -2.62 12.62 19.83
CA PRO A 199 -2.43 14.07 19.91
C PRO A 199 -2.12 14.58 21.33
N LEU A 200 -2.67 13.91 22.34
CA LEU A 200 -2.45 14.20 23.77
C LEU A 200 -0.99 13.94 24.22
N SER A 201 -0.31 12.95 23.62
CA SER A 201 1.08 12.59 23.95
C SER A 201 2.13 13.50 23.28
N VAL A 202 1.78 14.14 22.14
CA VAL A 202 2.67 15.06 21.43
C VAL A 202 2.71 16.43 22.10
N LEU A 203 1.58 16.89 22.66
CA LEU A 203 1.48 18.17 23.37
C LEU A 203 2.15 18.14 24.75
N SER A 204 2.29 16.97 25.37
CA SER A 204 2.82 16.85 26.74
C SER A 204 4.34 16.91 26.84
N ARG A 205 5.10 17.08 25.74
CA ARG A 205 6.58 17.22 25.68
C ARG A 205 7.36 16.30 26.63
N SER A 206 6.78 15.14 26.94
CA SER A 206 7.25 14.18 27.96
C SER A 206 7.27 12.76 27.41
N GLN A 207 7.55 12.61 26.11
CA GLN A 207 7.93 11.32 25.55
C GLN A 207 9.44 11.13 25.77
N PRO A 208 9.89 9.99 26.33
CA PRO A 208 11.27 9.57 26.20
C PRO A 208 11.60 9.42 24.71
N GLU A 209 12.82 9.78 24.32
CA GLU A 209 13.36 9.36 23.02
C GLU A 209 13.22 7.83 22.86
N SER A 210 12.89 7.39 21.65
CA SER A 210 12.70 6.00 21.19
C SER A 210 11.40 5.35 21.71
N GLU A 211 10.38 5.06 20.90
CA GLU A 211 10.38 4.34 19.62
C GLU A 211 9.15 4.79 18.79
N TRP A 212 9.36 5.31 17.59
CA TRP A 212 8.26 5.74 16.72
C TRP A 212 7.67 4.56 15.97
N LEU A 213 6.35 4.36 16.06
CA LEU A 213 5.66 3.36 15.24
C LEU A 213 5.56 3.86 13.80
N SER A 214 6.03 3.02 12.87
CA SER A 214 5.95 3.27 11.43
C SER A 214 5.13 2.20 10.73
N THR A 215 4.48 2.56 9.62
CA THR A 215 3.80 1.61 8.74
C THR A 215 4.40 1.68 7.35
N ASN A 216 4.51 0.52 6.69
CA ASN A 216 4.89 0.42 5.28
C ASN A 216 3.68 -0.07 4.46
N LEU A 217 3.30 0.67 3.41
CA LEU A 217 2.18 0.33 2.53
C LEU A 217 2.66 0.06 1.09
N PRO A 218 2.81 -1.20 0.68
CA PRO A 218 3.20 -1.55 -0.69
C PRO A 218 1.99 -1.76 -1.62
N THR A 219 1.80 -0.85 -2.58
CA THR A 219 0.85 -0.92 -3.72
C THR A 219 1.47 -0.41 -5.01
N MET A 220 2.70 -0.83 -5.30
CA MET A 220 3.36 -0.44 -6.54
C MET A 220 2.54 -0.91 -7.75
N CYS A 221 2.15 0.06 -8.59
CA CYS A 221 1.50 -0.20 -9.86
C CYS A 221 2.51 -0.11 -11.01
N HIS A 222 2.52 -1.11 -11.90
CA HIS A 222 3.37 -1.13 -13.09
C HIS A 222 2.82 -0.30 -14.25
N ALA A 223 1.53 0.03 -14.20
CA ALA A 223 0.82 0.82 -15.19
C ALA A 223 0.87 2.32 -14.84
N ALA A 224 1.10 3.18 -15.83
CA ALA A 224 1.27 4.62 -15.65
C ALA A 224 0.75 5.42 -16.86
N LEU A 225 0.54 6.72 -16.62
CA LEU A 225 0.12 7.75 -17.59
C LEU A 225 -1.34 7.62 -18.03
N PHE A 226 -1.62 6.75 -18.99
CA PHE A 226 -2.93 6.56 -19.59
C PHE A 226 -2.97 5.25 -20.38
N THR A 227 -4.16 4.76 -20.70
CA THR A 227 -4.38 3.42 -21.25
C THR A 227 -3.57 3.18 -22.53
N HIS A 228 -3.54 4.15 -23.45
CA HIS A 228 -2.80 4.01 -24.71
C HIS A 228 -1.29 3.78 -24.47
N ALA A 229 -0.64 4.59 -23.63
CA ALA A 229 0.79 4.42 -23.32
C ALA A 229 1.08 3.06 -22.68
N CYS A 230 0.25 2.65 -21.72
CA CYS A 230 0.39 1.37 -21.02
C CYS A 230 0.24 0.17 -21.98
N CYS A 231 -0.83 0.15 -22.79
CA CYS A 231 -1.07 -0.92 -23.76
C CYS A 231 0.00 -0.95 -24.84
N HIS A 232 0.43 0.20 -25.34
CA HIS A 232 1.50 0.30 -26.33
C HIS A 232 2.80 -0.31 -25.83
N GLN A 233 3.25 0.07 -24.63
CA GLN A 233 4.46 -0.50 -24.04
C GLN A 233 4.31 -2.01 -23.75
N HIS A 234 3.14 -2.44 -23.27
CA HIS A 234 2.87 -3.86 -23.04
C HIS A 234 2.98 -4.69 -24.32
N CYS A 235 2.35 -4.24 -25.42
CA CYS A 235 2.45 -4.88 -26.73
C CYS A 235 3.90 -4.93 -27.25
N HIS A 236 4.65 -3.83 -27.12
CA HIS A 236 6.06 -3.81 -27.51
C HIS A 236 6.92 -4.83 -26.75
N LEU A 237 6.76 -4.92 -25.43
CA LEU A 237 7.50 -5.88 -24.61
C LEU A 237 7.13 -7.32 -24.99
N HIS A 238 5.85 -7.60 -25.24
CA HIS A 238 5.37 -8.91 -25.70
C HIS A 238 5.91 -9.30 -27.08
N ALA A 239 6.03 -8.35 -28.01
CA ALA A 239 6.50 -8.64 -29.36
C ALA A 239 8.02 -8.76 -29.46
N ALA A 240 8.78 -8.04 -28.62
CA ALA A 240 10.22 -7.85 -28.82
C ALA A 240 11.13 -8.50 -27.76
N GLN A 241 10.60 -8.99 -26.62
CA GLN A 241 11.43 -9.54 -25.55
C GLN A 241 11.25 -11.04 -25.36
N LEU A 242 12.36 -11.74 -25.07
CA LEU A 242 12.38 -13.18 -24.74
C LEU A 242 11.63 -13.50 -23.43
N HIS A 243 11.60 -12.54 -22.50
CA HIS A 243 10.83 -12.61 -21.26
C HIS A 243 9.96 -11.36 -21.17
N PRO A 244 8.80 -11.31 -21.85
CA PRO A 244 7.85 -10.25 -21.57
C PRO A 244 7.51 -10.30 -20.08
N LYS A 245 7.33 -9.12 -19.47
CA LYS A 245 6.92 -9.00 -18.06
C LYS A 245 5.57 -9.69 -17.88
N HIS A 246 5.58 -11.00 -17.68
CA HIS A 246 4.45 -11.70 -17.09
C HIS A 246 4.29 -11.10 -15.70
N LEU A 247 3.07 -10.67 -15.39
CA LEU A 247 2.61 -10.48 -14.03
C LEU A 247 2.84 -11.80 -13.29
N GLN A 248 4.05 -12.01 -12.77
CA GLN A 248 4.24 -12.93 -11.68
C GLN A 248 3.47 -12.30 -10.53
N HIS A 249 2.20 -12.70 -10.39
CA HIS A 249 1.67 -12.99 -9.07
C HIS A 249 2.54 -14.12 -8.50
N GLN A 250 3.79 -13.81 -8.17
CA GLN A 250 4.38 -14.43 -7.02
C GLN A 250 3.59 -13.84 -5.86
N PRO A 251 2.75 -14.62 -5.14
CA PRO A 251 2.73 -14.37 -3.71
C PRO A 251 4.20 -14.24 -3.32
N ARG A 252 4.58 -13.18 -2.58
CA ARG A 252 5.81 -13.31 -1.79
C ARG A 252 5.61 -14.61 -1.03
N ASN A 253 6.25 -15.67 -1.50
CA ASN A 253 6.33 -16.90 -0.78
C ASN A 253 6.88 -16.47 0.56
N ARG A 254 6.05 -16.60 1.60
CA ARG A 254 6.52 -16.55 2.97
C ARG A 254 7.69 -17.53 3.01
N LEU A 255 8.89 -16.98 3.10
CA LEU A 255 10.11 -17.68 3.41
C LEU A 255 10.55 -17.20 4.79
#